data_AF-A0ABD6EQH7-F1
#
_entry.id   AF-A0ABD6EQH7-F1
#
_cell.length_a   1.000
_cell.length_b   1.000
_cell.length_c   1.000
_cell.angle_alpha   90.00
_cell.angle_beta   90.00
_cell.angle_gamma   90.00
#
_symmetry.space_group_name_H-M   'P 1'
#
loop_
_entity.id
_entity.type
_entity.pdbx_description
1 polymer ?
#
loop_
_entity_poly.entity_id
_entity_poly.type
_entity_poly.pdbx_seq_one_letter_code
_entity_poly.pdbx_strand_id
1 'polypeptide(L)'
;MLFVCQIYIPKFQCHFAAYCVIVRDSERLLQELYCVCRTPYDDSLFYVGCDGCEGWFHPSCVGITQAQAEKAAEYLCPSCAKSSQSGYESSASTASSLTPALNRADYPLLWRILEGLVAHRTSWPFREKVDTTKYPDYYSFIKKPMDLSTVQQKLENLEYQRLKDFSADITQIFVNARIYNPKDSAIYNCADILEKRFRDSLTNVKEEMDVRNRDQLRLSESRTVDSTLDIDTDQLLAMGDDVDPSVYNEILRTQR
;
A
#
# COMPACT_ATOMS: atom_id res chain seq x y z
N MET A 1 26.84 -10.16 44.89
CA MET A 1 26.65 -11.18 43.84
C MET A 1 26.24 -10.47 42.56
N LEU A 2 27.21 -10.23 41.67
CA LEU A 2 27.03 -9.56 40.38
C LEU A 2 27.10 -10.65 39.30
N PHE A 3 26.01 -10.90 38.58
CA PHE A 3 26.03 -11.74 37.39
C PHE A 3 26.17 -10.85 36.16
N VAL A 4 27.38 -10.80 35.61
CA VAL A 4 27.69 -10.24 34.30
C VAL A 4 27.45 -11.35 33.28
N CYS A 5 26.41 -11.25 32.46
CA CYS A 5 26.20 -12.19 31.36
C CYS A 5 26.98 -11.69 30.14
N GLN A 6 28.17 -12.28 29.93
CA GLN A 6 28.93 -12.19 28.68
C GLN A 6 28.13 -12.84 27.55
N ILE A 7 27.60 -12.02 26.63
CA ILE A 7 27.25 -12.49 25.28
C ILE A 7 28.44 -12.20 24.38
N TYR A 8 29.04 -13.29 23.92
CA TYR A 8 30.17 -13.37 23.01
C TYR A 8 29.71 -12.93 21.60
N ILE A 9 30.16 -11.76 21.14
CA ILE A 9 30.04 -11.33 19.74
C ILE A 9 31.41 -11.54 19.09
N PRO A 10 31.54 -12.38 18.04
CA PRO A 10 32.82 -12.58 17.38
C PRO A 10 33.24 -11.30 16.64
N LYS A 11 34.46 -10.87 16.93
CA LYS A 11 35.18 -9.75 16.32
C LYS A 11 35.23 -9.91 14.80
N PHE A 12 34.64 -8.97 14.07
CA PHE A 12 35.17 -8.57 12.76
C PHE A 12 35.84 -7.21 12.92
N GLN A 13 37.18 -7.25 12.92
CA GLN A 13 38.03 -6.09 12.75
C GLN A 13 37.81 -5.50 11.35
N CYS A 14 37.47 -4.22 11.28
CA CYS A 14 38.00 -3.37 10.23
C CYS A 14 38.36 -2.04 10.88
N HIS A 15 39.63 -1.69 10.77
CA HIS A 15 40.32 -0.66 11.52
C HIS A 15 40.64 0.52 10.58
N PHE A 16 40.68 1.73 11.14
CA PHE A 16 41.10 3.04 10.58
C PHE A 16 40.15 3.76 9.61
N ALA A 17 39.90 5.08 9.70
CA ALA A 17 40.10 6.09 10.73
C ALA A 17 39.40 7.38 10.27
N ALA A 18 38.63 8.00 11.18
CA ALA A 18 38.64 9.43 11.51
C ALA A 18 38.77 10.48 10.39
N TYR A 19 37.79 11.38 10.29
CA TYR A 19 37.99 12.82 10.56
C TYR A 19 36.65 13.52 10.82
N CYS A 20 36.67 14.36 11.85
CA CYS A 20 35.60 15.22 12.35
C CYS A 20 35.48 16.51 11.50
N VAL A 21 34.50 17.36 11.82
CA VAL A 21 34.25 18.76 11.35
C VAL A 21 33.29 18.80 10.13
N ILE A 22 32.05 19.33 10.16
CA ILE A 22 31.49 20.56 10.74
C ILE A 22 30.02 20.33 11.20
N VAL A 23 29.67 20.89 12.37
CA VAL A 23 28.29 21.15 12.81
C VAL A 23 27.75 22.36 12.04
N ARG A 24 26.63 22.23 11.32
CA ARG A 24 25.46 23.16 11.30
C ARG A 24 24.44 22.77 10.21
N ASP A 25 23.18 22.99 10.57
CA ASP A 25 21.94 22.92 9.77
C ASP A 25 21.38 21.54 9.40
N SER A 26 20.46 21.05 10.24
CA SER A 26 19.07 20.73 9.84
C SER A 26 18.38 19.90 10.93
N GLU A 27 18.06 20.52 12.06
CA GLU A 27 16.93 20.10 12.89
C GLU A 27 15.65 20.41 12.11
N ARG A 28 15.25 19.50 11.21
CA ARG A 28 13.86 19.41 10.74
C ARG A 28 13.39 18.01 11.07
N LEU A 29 13.02 17.87 12.35
CA LEU A 29 12.16 16.79 12.81
C LEU A 29 11.00 16.71 11.82
N LEU A 30 10.82 15.54 11.21
CA LEU A 30 9.59 15.22 10.48
C LEU A 30 8.45 15.24 11.51
N GLN A 31 7.91 16.43 11.79
CA GLN A 31 6.73 16.56 12.64
C GLN A 31 5.56 15.95 11.87
N GLU A 32 5.02 14.86 12.41
CA GLU A 32 3.76 14.30 11.96
C GLU A 32 2.68 15.39 12.08
N LEU A 33 1.99 15.67 10.97
CA LEU A 33 0.95 16.69 10.89
C LEU A 33 -0.41 16.02 10.98
N TYR A 34 -1.29 16.59 11.80
CA TYR A 34 -2.62 16.06 12.08
C TYR A 34 -3.71 17.04 11.66
N CYS A 35 -4.95 16.56 11.66
CA CYS A 35 -6.16 17.31 11.32
C CYS A 35 -6.14 17.85 9.87
N VAL A 36 -7.26 18.43 9.45
CA VAL A 36 -7.37 19.12 8.15
C VAL A 36 -6.56 20.43 8.11
N CYS A 37 -6.25 21.01 9.28
CA CYS A 37 -5.46 22.23 9.41
C CYS A 37 -3.94 22.02 9.30
N ARG A 38 -3.47 20.76 9.23
CA ARG A 38 -2.07 20.36 9.06
C ARG A 38 -1.13 20.99 10.10
N THR A 39 -1.49 20.86 11.36
CA THR A 39 -0.65 21.30 12.49
C THR A 39 0.01 20.10 13.17
N PRO A 40 1.18 20.26 13.79
CA PRO A 40 1.75 19.25 14.69
C PRO A 40 0.77 18.90 15.83
N TYR A 41 1.00 17.77 16.48
CA TYR A 41 0.23 17.39 17.67
C TYR A 41 0.50 18.37 18.82
N ASP A 42 -0.56 18.79 19.49
CA ASP A 42 -0.55 19.66 20.66
C ASP A 42 -1.38 19.00 21.76
N ASP A 43 -0.76 18.66 22.89
CA ASP A 43 -1.42 17.96 24.00
C ASP A 43 -2.40 18.84 24.78
N SER A 44 -2.41 20.15 24.54
CA SER A 44 -3.36 21.10 25.12
C SER A 44 -4.68 21.18 24.35
N LEU A 45 -4.74 20.63 23.13
CA LEU A 45 -5.91 20.67 22.27
C LEU A 45 -6.67 19.33 22.30
N PHE A 46 -7.99 19.41 22.21
CA PHE A 46 -8.83 18.22 22.12
C PHE A 46 -8.89 17.70 20.67
N TYR A 47 -8.70 16.38 20.51
CA TYR A 47 -8.80 15.69 19.22
C TYR A 47 -9.83 14.57 19.28
N VAL A 48 -10.52 14.35 18.16
CA VAL A 48 -11.37 13.20 17.91
C VAL A 48 -10.73 12.31 16.84
N GLY A 49 -10.71 10.99 17.07
CA GLY A 49 -10.19 10.00 16.14
C GLY A 49 -11.27 9.50 15.18
N CYS A 50 -10.96 9.38 13.89
CA CYS A 50 -11.87 8.88 12.86
C CYS A 50 -11.73 7.37 12.69
N ASP A 51 -12.82 6.60 12.82
CA ASP A 51 -12.82 5.14 12.66
C ASP A 51 -12.64 4.66 11.21
N GLY A 52 -12.86 5.55 10.22
CA GLY A 52 -12.74 5.22 8.81
C GLY A 52 -11.33 5.39 8.22
N CYS A 53 -10.56 6.36 8.73
CA CYS A 53 -9.22 6.67 8.21
C CYS A 53 -8.12 6.71 9.28
N GLU A 54 -8.46 6.40 10.53
CA GLU A 54 -7.55 6.44 11.70
C GLU A 54 -6.87 7.80 11.94
N GLY A 55 -7.38 8.88 11.32
CA GLY A 55 -6.86 10.23 11.46
C GLY A 55 -7.40 10.96 12.70
N TRP A 56 -6.61 11.91 13.22
CA TRP A 56 -6.95 12.75 14.37
C TRP A 56 -7.33 14.15 13.96
N PHE A 57 -8.45 14.67 14.47
CA PHE A 57 -9.02 15.95 14.05
C PHE A 57 -9.47 16.79 15.23
N HIS A 58 -9.34 18.12 15.12
CA HIS A 58 -9.99 19.02 16.06
C HIS A 58 -11.49 19.06 15.78
N PRO A 59 -12.37 18.95 16.79
CA PRO A 59 -13.83 19.04 16.61
C PRO A 59 -14.27 20.26 15.80
N SER A 60 -13.71 21.44 16.11
CA SER A 60 -14.00 22.69 15.42
C SER A 60 -13.58 22.67 13.95
N CYS A 61 -12.51 21.98 13.58
CA CYS A 61 -12.04 21.87 12.20
C CYS A 61 -12.88 20.91 11.34
N VAL A 62 -13.65 20.03 11.97
CA VAL A 62 -14.50 19.03 11.28
C VAL A 62 -15.99 19.26 11.52
N GLY A 63 -16.35 20.38 12.16
CA GLY A 63 -17.73 20.85 12.28
C GLY A 63 -18.55 20.18 13.38
N ILE A 64 -17.89 19.65 14.42
CA ILE A 64 -18.56 19.07 15.60
C ILE A 64 -18.12 19.79 16.88
N THR A 65 -18.93 19.70 17.92
CA THR A 65 -18.57 20.19 19.26
C THR A 65 -17.82 19.11 20.05
N GLN A 66 -16.99 19.52 21.00
CA GLN A 66 -16.30 18.58 21.89
C GLN A 66 -17.28 17.65 22.64
N ALA A 67 -18.40 18.20 23.13
CA ALA A 67 -19.44 17.41 23.81
C ALA A 67 -20.12 16.36 22.90
N GLN A 68 -20.16 16.59 21.58
CA GLN A 68 -20.63 15.59 20.61
C GLN A 68 -19.58 14.51 20.37
N ALA A 69 -18.30 14.90 20.27
CA ALA A 69 -17.19 13.96 20.10
C ALA A 69 -17.04 13.02 21.30
N GLU A 70 -17.17 13.54 22.53
CA GLU A 70 -17.08 12.74 23.76
C GLU A 70 -18.19 11.70 23.92
N LYS A 71 -19.34 11.92 23.27
CA LYS A 71 -20.50 11.02 23.32
C LYS A 71 -20.58 10.08 22.12
N ALA A 72 -19.72 10.25 21.12
CA ALA A 72 -19.71 9.40 19.94
C ALA A 72 -18.99 8.08 20.27
N ALA A 73 -19.69 6.96 20.13
CA ALA A 73 -19.09 5.62 20.23
C ALA A 73 -18.27 5.27 18.97
N GLU A 74 -18.66 5.84 17.83
CA GLU A 74 -17.96 5.78 16.55
C GLU A 74 -18.06 7.16 15.89
N TYR A 75 -16.95 7.65 15.34
CA TYR A 75 -16.87 8.93 14.64
C TYR A 75 -16.23 8.77 13.27
N LEU A 76 -16.92 9.25 12.23
CA LEU A 76 -16.38 9.36 10.88
C LEU A 76 -16.16 10.83 10.54
N CYS A 77 -14.94 11.18 10.12
CA CYS A 77 -14.64 12.54 9.68
C CYS A 77 -15.48 12.92 8.43
N PRO A 78 -15.67 14.22 8.12
CA PRO A 78 -16.48 14.65 7.00
C PRO A 78 -16.11 14.01 5.65
N SER A 79 -14.83 13.65 5.46
CA SER A 79 -14.37 12.93 4.28
C SER A 79 -14.84 11.47 4.27
N CYS A 80 -14.74 10.77 5.40
CA CYS A 80 -15.21 9.39 5.55
C CYS A 80 -16.74 9.29 5.55
N ALA A 81 -17.43 10.25 6.16
CA ALA A 81 -18.88 10.33 6.19
C ALA A 81 -19.49 10.62 4.80
N LYS A 82 -18.81 11.40 3.95
CA LYS A 82 -19.23 11.61 2.55
C LYS A 82 -18.97 10.37 1.68
N SER A 83 -17.93 9.60 1.97
CA SER A 83 -17.60 8.39 1.22
C SER A 83 -18.58 7.22 1.42
N SER A 84 -19.48 7.29 2.39
CA SER A 84 -20.51 6.26 2.62
C SER A 84 -21.84 6.52 1.90
N GLN A 85 -22.04 7.69 1.25
CA GLN A 85 -23.35 8.08 0.70
C GLN A 85 -23.39 8.45 -0.80
N SER A 86 -22.27 8.47 -1.51
CA SER A 86 -22.29 8.81 -2.95
C SER A 86 -21.29 7.98 -3.74
N GLY A 87 -21.80 6.96 -4.42
CA GLY A 87 -21.16 6.44 -5.62
C GLY A 87 -21.33 7.44 -6.76
N TYR A 88 -20.35 8.32 -6.96
CA TYR A 88 -19.84 8.84 -8.23
C TYR A 88 -18.78 9.95 -7.96
N GLU A 89 -17.71 9.93 -8.75
CA GLU A 89 -16.50 10.78 -8.83
C GLU A 89 -16.75 12.30 -8.78
N SER A 90 -15.87 13.25 -8.41
CA SER A 90 -14.44 13.42 -8.04
C SER A 90 -14.35 14.79 -7.32
N SER A 91 -13.39 15.15 -6.45
CA SER A 91 -12.01 15.53 -6.80
C SER A 91 -11.32 16.05 -5.54
N ALA A 92 -10.03 15.72 -5.36
CA ALA A 92 -9.09 16.22 -4.33
C ALA A 92 -8.97 15.43 -2.99
N SER A 93 -9.16 14.10 -3.01
CA SER A 93 -8.62 13.17 -1.98
C SER A 93 -8.34 11.77 -2.55
N THR A 94 -7.91 11.74 -3.80
CA THR A 94 -7.87 10.57 -4.69
C THR A 94 -6.57 9.77 -4.58
N ALA A 95 -6.21 9.28 -3.38
CA ALA A 95 -5.01 8.43 -3.25
C ALA A 95 -5.16 7.19 -2.36
N SER A 96 -6.05 7.19 -1.35
CA SER A 96 -6.09 6.07 -0.38
C SER A 96 -7.10 4.96 -0.73
N SER A 97 -8.08 5.26 -1.60
CA SER A 97 -9.15 4.33 -1.98
C SER A 97 -9.07 3.83 -3.43
N LEU A 98 -8.08 4.28 -4.21
CA LEU A 98 -7.83 3.81 -5.58
C LEU A 98 -6.69 2.80 -5.69
N THR A 99 -6.05 2.38 -4.60
CA THR A 99 -5.02 1.33 -4.73
C THR A 99 -5.69 0.08 -5.29
N PRO A 100 -5.31 -0.41 -6.48
CA PRO A 100 -5.88 -1.61 -7.07
C PRO A 100 -5.79 -2.78 -6.08
N ALA A 101 -6.78 -3.66 -6.12
CA ALA A 101 -6.66 -4.95 -5.42
C ALA A 101 -5.43 -5.68 -5.97
N LEU A 102 -4.66 -6.29 -5.07
CA LEU A 102 -3.56 -7.16 -5.44
C LEU A 102 -4.11 -8.36 -6.20
N ASN A 103 -3.48 -8.69 -7.31
CA ASN A 103 -3.70 -9.94 -8.02
C ASN A 103 -2.52 -10.89 -7.78
N ARG A 104 -2.65 -12.15 -8.24
CA ARG A 104 -1.61 -13.17 -8.04
C ARG A 104 -0.25 -12.80 -8.62
N ALA A 105 -0.20 -12.00 -9.68
CA ALA A 105 1.06 -11.56 -10.28
C ALA A 105 1.77 -10.47 -9.44
N ASP A 106 1.11 -9.88 -8.45
CA ASP A 106 1.74 -8.93 -7.52
C ASP A 106 2.52 -9.64 -6.40
N TYR A 107 2.06 -10.80 -5.94
CA TYR A 107 2.63 -11.51 -4.80
C TYR A 107 4.13 -11.80 -4.89
N PRO A 108 4.71 -12.16 -6.05
CA PRO A 108 6.17 -12.28 -6.19
C PRO A 108 6.92 -10.99 -5.85
N LEU A 109 6.34 -9.81 -6.11
CA LEU A 109 6.96 -8.52 -5.77
C LEU A 109 6.95 -8.27 -4.26
N LEU A 110 5.88 -8.67 -3.57
CA LEU A 110 5.77 -8.60 -2.11
C LEU A 110 6.75 -9.57 -1.44
N TRP A 111 6.86 -10.79 -1.98
CA TRP A 111 7.84 -11.79 -1.51
C TRP A 111 9.27 -11.27 -1.63
N ARG A 112 9.62 -10.61 -2.76
CA ARG A 112 10.93 -9.98 -2.96
C ARG A 112 11.23 -8.90 -1.92
N ILE A 113 10.23 -8.10 -1.53
CA ILE A 113 10.41 -7.13 -0.43
C ILE A 113 10.71 -7.88 0.86
N LEU A 114 9.89 -8.89 1.21
CA LEU A 114 10.07 -9.65 2.44
C LEU A 114 11.45 -10.33 2.51
N GLU A 115 11.90 -11.00 1.44
CA GLU A 115 13.24 -11.57 1.32
C GLU A 115 14.33 -10.54 1.60
N GLY A 116 14.22 -9.38 0.96
CA GLY A 116 15.15 -8.29 1.12
C GLY A 116 15.26 -7.86 2.59
N LEU A 117 14.14 -7.79 3.31
CA LEU A 117 14.11 -7.46 4.72
C LEU A 117 14.68 -8.59 5.58
N VAL A 118 14.25 -9.83 5.39
CA VAL A 118 14.72 -11.00 6.15
C VAL A 118 16.23 -11.19 5.99
N ALA A 119 16.76 -11.06 4.78
CA ALA A 119 18.18 -11.17 4.49
C ALA A 119 19.03 -10.02 5.05
N HIS A 120 18.42 -8.89 5.45
CA HIS A 120 19.17 -7.78 6.02
C HIS A 120 19.80 -8.15 7.37
N ARG A 121 21.05 -7.74 7.60
CA ARG A 121 21.79 -8.07 8.84
C ARG A 121 21.13 -7.55 10.12
N THR A 122 20.37 -6.45 10.04
CA THR A 122 19.69 -5.84 11.19
C THR A 122 18.27 -6.35 11.40
N SER A 123 17.80 -7.33 10.62
CA SER A 123 16.43 -7.83 10.75
C SER A 123 16.20 -8.79 11.90
N TRP A 124 17.28 -9.31 12.51
CA TRP A 124 17.22 -10.36 13.54
C TRP A 124 16.21 -10.11 14.68
N PRO A 125 15.95 -8.89 15.19
CA PRO A 125 14.97 -8.68 16.27
C PRO A 125 13.52 -8.85 15.80
N PHE A 126 13.28 -8.80 14.49
CA PHE A 126 11.96 -8.71 13.88
C PHE A 126 11.55 -9.98 13.16
N ARG A 127 12.43 -11.00 13.10
CA ARG A 127 12.20 -12.22 12.30
C ARG A 127 11.10 -13.10 12.86
N GLU A 128 10.95 -13.12 14.17
CA GLU A 128 10.02 -13.97 14.89
C GLU A 128 9.25 -13.17 15.93
N LYS A 129 8.14 -13.74 16.40
CA LYS A 129 7.35 -13.22 17.52
C LYS A 129 8.22 -12.98 18.75
N VAL A 130 7.90 -11.91 19.49
CA VAL A 130 8.59 -11.60 20.76
C VAL A 130 8.29 -12.68 21.80
N ASP A 131 9.35 -13.24 22.38
CA ASP A 131 9.29 -14.26 23.44
C ASP A 131 8.87 -13.62 24.78
N THR A 132 7.64 -13.85 25.20
CA THR A 132 7.09 -13.33 26.46
C THR A 132 7.72 -13.92 27.70
N THR A 133 8.46 -15.03 27.58
CA THR A 133 9.24 -15.56 28.70
C THR A 133 10.41 -14.63 29.03
N LYS A 134 10.96 -13.97 28.01
CA LYS A 134 12.05 -12.99 28.14
C LYS A 134 11.54 -11.56 28.34
N TYR A 135 10.39 -11.24 27.77
CA TYR A 135 9.77 -9.91 27.82
C TYR A 135 8.31 -10.01 28.28
N PRO A 136 8.05 -10.28 29.57
CA PRO A 136 6.70 -10.58 30.06
C PRO A 136 5.71 -9.41 29.95
N ASP A 137 6.22 -8.18 29.94
CA ASP A 137 5.44 -6.95 29.87
C ASP A 137 5.15 -6.48 28.43
N TYR A 138 5.73 -7.13 27.41
CA TYR A 138 5.64 -6.69 26.02
C TYR A 138 4.21 -6.41 25.54
N TYR A 139 3.28 -7.37 25.74
CA TYR A 139 1.88 -7.22 25.31
C TYR A 139 1.06 -6.25 26.19
N SER A 140 1.61 -5.81 27.33
CA SER A 140 1.00 -4.72 28.11
C SER A 140 1.14 -3.38 27.40
N PHE A 141 2.23 -3.19 26.65
CA PHE A 141 2.49 -1.97 25.86
C PHE A 141 2.07 -2.13 24.40
N ILE A 142 2.35 -3.28 23.78
CA ILE A 142 2.14 -3.51 22.36
C ILE A 142 0.81 -4.23 22.12
N LYS A 143 -0.15 -3.51 21.51
CA LYS A 143 -1.52 -4.00 21.28
C LYS A 143 -1.73 -4.70 19.95
N LYS A 144 -0.94 -4.34 18.93
CA LYS A 144 -0.97 -4.92 17.58
C LYS A 144 0.40 -5.54 17.28
N PRO A 145 0.76 -6.70 17.86
CA PRO A 145 2.05 -7.31 17.59
C PRO A 145 2.16 -7.77 16.14
N MET A 146 3.35 -7.63 15.56
CA MET A 146 3.65 -8.03 14.20
C MET A 146 5.14 -8.35 14.10
N ASP A 147 5.50 -9.27 13.21
CA ASP A 147 6.85 -9.75 12.96
C ASP A 147 6.94 -10.32 11.52
N LEU A 148 8.16 -10.53 11.03
CA LEU A 148 8.38 -10.95 9.64
C LEU A 148 7.90 -12.38 9.36
N SER A 149 7.91 -13.30 10.33
CA SER A 149 7.38 -14.66 10.12
C SER A 149 5.85 -14.67 10.06
N THR A 150 5.18 -13.80 10.82
CA THR A 150 3.73 -13.55 10.67
C THR A 150 3.42 -12.95 9.30
N VAL A 151 4.18 -11.96 8.81
CA VAL A 151 3.99 -11.41 7.45
C VAL A 151 4.23 -12.47 6.38
N GLN A 152 5.24 -13.34 6.56
CA GLN A 152 5.51 -14.47 5.67
C GLN A 152 4.29 -15.39 5.57
N GLN A 153 3.71 -15.80 6.72
CA GLN A 153 2.52 -16.65 6.76
C GLN A 153 1.33 -16.00 6.03
N LYS A 154 1.11 -14.70 6.22
CA LYS A 154 0.06 -13.96 5.52
C LYS A 154 0.26 -13.89 4.00
N LEU A 155 1.52 -13.83 3.53
CA LEU A 155 1.84 -13.94 2.10
C LEU A 155 1.59 -15.35 1.56
N GLU A 156 2.01 -16.39 2.29
CA GLU A 156 1.78 -17.79 1.91
C GLU A 156 0.29 -18.12 1.79
N ASN A 157 -0.53 -17.55 2.67
CA ASN A 157 -1.98 -17.72 2.70
C ASN A 157 -2.75 -16.77 1.76
N LEU A 158 -2.07 -15.89 1.02
CA LEU A 158 -2.68 -14.88 0.16
C LEU A 158 -3.67 -13.95 0.89
N GLU A 159 -3.37 -13.56 2.12
CA GLU A 159 -4.28 -12.77 2.98
C GLU A 159 -4.28 -11.26 2.66
N TYR A 160 -3.32 -10.79 1.88
CA TYR A 160 -3.22 -9.36 1.52
C TYR A 160 -4.05 -9.04 0.29
N GLN A 161 -5.14 -8.29 0.49
CA GLN A 161 -6.01 -7.86 -0.62
C GLN A 161 -5.48 -6.61 -1.31
N ARG A 162 -4.75 -5.74 -0.59
CA ARG A 162 -4.18 -4.51 -1.13
C ARG A 162 -2.75 -4.34 -0.66
N LEU A 163 -1.95 -3.64 -1.49
CA LEU A 163 -0.58 -3.31 -1.14
C LEU A 163 -0.47 -2.53 0.18
N LYS A 164 -1.48 -1.71 0.49
CA LYS A 164 -1.53 -0.96 1.74
C LYS A 164 -1.61 -1.86 2.98
N ASP A 165 -2.30 -2.99 2.88
CA ASP A 165 -2.48 -3.93 3.99
C ASP A 165 -1.13 -4.62 4.32
N PHE A 166 -0.40 -5.04 3.29
CA PHE A 166 0.98 -5.55 3.44
C PHE A 166 1.92 -4.50 4.03
N SER A 167 1.85 -3.25 3.53
CA SER A 167 2.72 -2.19 4.02
C SER A 167 2.44 -1.80 5.46
N ALA A 168 1.16 -1.82 5.87
CA ALA A 168 0.75 -1.50 7.23
C ALA A 168 1.34 -2.50 8.23
N ASP A 169 1.28 -3.81 7.93
CA ASP A 169 1.88 -4.83 8.79
C ASP A 169 3.39 -4.68 8.92
N ILE A 170 4.11 -4.49 7.81
CA ILE A 170 5.57 -4.28 7.86
C ILE A 170 5.91 -3.02 8.66
N THR A 171 5.18 -1.92 8.48
CA THR A 171 5.36 -0.69 9.27
C THR A 171 5.05 -0.91 10.75
N GLN A 172 4.03 -1.71 11.08
CA GLN A 172 3.66 -2.02 12.46
C GLN A 172 4.81 -2.69 13.23
N ILE A 173 5.63 -3.51 12.57
CA ILE A 173 6.84 -4.11 13.15
C ILE A 173 7.78 -3.01 13.70
N PHE A 174 8.05 -1.99 12.89
CA PHE A 174 8.97 -0.90 13.24
C PHE A 174 8.37 0.06 14.27
N VAL A 175 7.08 0.35 14.15
CA VAL A 175 6.34 1.15 15.14
C VAL A 175 6.37 0.47 16.51
N ASN A 176 6.07 -0.83 16.58
CA ASN A 176 6.13 -1.59 17.82
C ASN A 176 7.53 -1.57 18.44
N ALA A 177 8.56 -1.71 17.62
CA ALA A 177 9.95 -1.65 18.07
C ALA A 177 10.27 -0.30 18.71
N ARG A 178 9.83 0.81 18.11
CA ARG A 178 10.08 2.17 18.62
C ARG A 178 9.23 2.53 19.85
N ILE A 179 8.06 1.93 20.01
CA ILE A 179 7.22 2.09 21.21
C ILE A 179 7.85 1.37 22.41
N TYR A 180 8.30 0.13 22.20
CA TYR A 180 8.78 -0.71 23.31
C TYR A 180 10.24 -0.43 23.70
N ASN A 181 11.09 -0.05 22.74
CA ASN A 181 12.53 0.08 22.98
C ASN A 181 12.96 1.55 23.11
N PRO A 182 13.95 1.88 23.97
CA PRO A 182 14.53 3.22 24.05
C PRO A 182 15.15 3.69 22.72
N LYS A 183 15.12 5.00 22.47
CA LYS A 183 15.62 5.62 21.21
C LYS A 183 17.09 5.37 20.92
N ASP A 184 17.91 5.22 21.96
CA ASP A 184 19.35 4.95 21.87
C ASP A 184 19.67 3.45 21.78
N SER A 185 18.67 2.57 21.87
CA SER A 185 18.87 1.12 21.80
C SER A 185 19.24 0.65 20.39
N ALA A 186 19.97 -0.46 20.31
CA ALA A 186 20.31 -1.08 19.03
C ALA A 186 19.07 -1.51 18.23
N ILE A 187 18.00 -1.97 18.91
CA ILE A 187 16.76 -2.44 18.26
C ILE A 187 16.00 -1.27 17.64
N TYR A 188 15.91 -0.13 18.33
CA TYR A 188 15.31 1.09 17.79
C TYR A 188 16.03 1.52 16.51
N ASN A 189 17.37 1.60 16.54
CA ASN A 189 18.17 1.92 15.37
C ASN A 189 18.02 0.88 14.24
N CYS A 190 17.88 -0.41 14.57
CA CYS A 190 17.60 -1.46 13.58
C CYS A 190 16.26 -1.22 12.87
N ALA A 191 15.24 -0.73 13.58
CA ALA A 191 13.94 -0.42 13.00
C ALA A 191 14.04 0.72 11.98
N ASP A 192 14.76 1.80 12.30
CA ASP A 192 14.94 2.93 11.38
C ASP A 192 15.70 2.54 10.10
N ILE A 193 16.76 1.73 10.24
CA ILE A 193 17.53 1.23 9.10
C ILE A 193 16.66 0.36 8.19
N LEU A 194 15.89 -0.55 8.79
CA LEU A 194 15.11 -1.52 8.03
C LEU A 194 13.85 -0.89 7.41
N GLU A 195 13.23 0.08 8.10
CA GLU A 195 12.11 0.88 7.57
C GLU A 195 12.54 1.71 6.36
N LYS A 196 13.74 2.31 6.37
CA LYS A 196 14.28 3.00 5.21
C LYS A 196 14.41 2.05 4.01
N ARG A 197 15.03 0.88 4.22
CA ARG A 197 15.18 -0.13 3.16
C ARG A 197 13.83 -0.61 2.63
N PHE A 198 12.85 -0.80 3.52
CA PHE A 198 11.49 -1.16 3.15
C PHE A 198 10.86 -0.10 2.25
N ARG A 199 10.94 1.19 2.62
CA ARG A 199 10.40 2.31 1.85
C ARG A 199 11.00 2.39 0.44
N ASP A 200 12.31 2.22 0.32
CA ASP A 200 13.01 2.22 -0.97
C ASP A 200 12.52 1.05 -1.83
N SER A 201 12.43 -0.15 -1.26
CA SER A 201 11.97 -1.36 -1.96
C SER A 201 10.50 -1.26 -2.37
N LEU A 202 9.65 -0.67 -1.52
CA LEU A 202 8.23 -0.48 -1.79
C LEU A 202 7.99 0.54 -2.92
N THR A 203 8.82 1.59 -3.00
CA THR A 203 8.76 2.57 -4.09
C THR A 203 9.04 1.90 -5.43
N ASN A 204 10.12 1.12 -5.51
CA ASN A 204 10.46 0.39 -6.73
C ASN A 204 9.34 -0.59 -7.16
N VAL A 205 8.75 -1.33 -6.21
CA VAL A 205 7.64 -2.24 -6.51
C VAL A 205 6.40 -1.51 -7.01
N LYS A 206 6.06 -0.35 -6.43
CA LYS A 206 4.93 0.46 -6.91
C LYS A 206 5.13 0.91 -8.36
N GLU A 207 6.32 1.38 -8.68
CA GLU A 207 6.67 1.78 -10.06
C GLU A 207 6.58 0.59 -11.03
N GLU A 208 7.10 -0.58 -10.65
CA GLU A 208 6.99 -1.81 -11.45
C GLU A 208 5.53 -2.24 -11.67
N MET A 209 4.69 -2.18 -10.64
CA MET A 209 3.25 -2.46 -10.74
C MET A 209 2.55 -1.47 -11.68
N ASP A 210 2.87 -0.17 -11.58
CA ASP A 210 2.26 0.88 -12.40
C ASP A 210 2.64 0.76 -13.88
N VAL A 211 3.91 0.45 -14.18
CA VAL A 211 4.36 0.18 -15.56
C VAL A 211 3.59 -1.00 -16.13
N ARG A 212 3.53 -2.12 -15.40
CA ARG A 212 2.83 -3.33 -15.87
C ARG A 212 1.34 -3.09 -16.10
N ASN A 213 0.68 -2.34 -15.24
CA ASN A 213 -0.74 -2.02 -15.38
C ASN A 213 -1.00 -1.14 -16.62
N ARG A 214 -0.13 -0.16 -16.91
CA ARG A 214 -0.22 0.65 -18.14
C ARG A 214 -0.03 -0.17 -19.40
N ASP A 215 0.90 -1.11 -19.41
CA ASP A 215 1.14 -1.97 -20.57
C ASP A 215 -0.04 -2.92 -20.84
N GLN A 216 -0.66 -3.46 -19.78
CA GLN A 216 -1.88 -4.27 -19.91
C GLN A 216 -3.06 -3.47 -20.50
N LEU A 217 -3.25 -2.22 -20.07
CA LEU A 217 -4.27 -1.33 -20.63
C LEU A 217 -4.06 -1.10 -22.13
N ARG A 218 -2.83 -0.75 -22.55
CA ARG A 218 -2.49 -0.55 -23.97
C ARG A 218 -2.73 -1.78 -24.85
N LEU A 219 -2.39 -2.97 -24.34
CA LEU A 219 -2.63 -4.23 -25.05
C LEU A 219 -4.12 -4.56 -25.16
N SER A 220 -4.92 -4.19 -24.15
CA SER A 220 -6.37 -4.39 -24.17
C SER A 220 -7.08 -3.45 -25.16
N GLU A 221 -6.64 -2.19 -25.28
CA GLU A 221 -7.16 -1.22 -26.25
C GLU A 221 -6.75 -1.57 -27.69
N SER A 222 -5.56 -2.13 -27.89
CA SER A 222 -5.10 -2.53 -29.23
C SER A 222 -5.88 -3.70 -29.83
N ARG A 223 -6.54 -4.53 -29.00
CA ARG A 223 -7.33 -5.68 -29.45
C ARG A 223 -8.75 -5.34 -29.90
N THR A 224 -9.29 -4.17 -29.53
CA THR A 224 -10.65 -3.76 -29.91
C THR A 224 -10.74 -3.09 -31.28
N VAL A 225 -9.60 -2.79 -31.92
CA VAL A 225 -9.54 -2.06 -33.20
C VAL A 225 -9.51 -3.00 -34.43
N ASP A 226 -9.34 -4.32 -34.24
CA ASP A 226 -9.22 -5.31 -35.32
C ASP A 226 -10.56 -6.01 -35.69
N SER A 227 -11.70 -5.53 -35.18
CA SER A 227 -13.04 -6.04 -35.54
C SER A 227 -13.87 -5.08 -36.40
N THR A 228 -13.29 -3.93 -36.79
CA THR A 228 -13.83 -3.05 -37.82
C THR A 228 -12.93 -3.10 -39.06
N LEU A 229 -12.77 -4.29 -39.63
CA LEU A 229 -12.47 -4.40 -41.06
C LEU A 229 -13.80 -4.35 -41.81
N ASP A 230 -13.91 -3.32 -42.63
CA ASP A 230 -15.04 -2.84 -43.44
C ASP A 230 -15.96 -3.91 -44.04
N ILE A 231 -17.28 -3.76 -43.83
CA ILE A 231 -18.25 -4.09 -44.87
C ILE A 231 -18.88 -2.77 -45.30
N ASP A 232 -18.22 -2.10 -46.24
CA ASP A 232 -18.77 -0.97 -46.97
C ASP A 232 -19.92 -1.48 -47.85
N THR A 233 -21.14 -1.45 -47.30
CA THR A 233 -22.34 -2.03 -47.94
C THR A 233 -22.83 -1.17 -49.11
N ASP A 234 -22.24 0.02 -49.31
CA ASP A 234 -22.61 0.97 -50.35
C ASP A 234 -21.98 0.65 -51.72
N GLN A 235 -21.01 -0.27 -51.83
CA GLN A 235 -20.46 -0.70 -53.13
C GLN A 235 -21.22 -1.84 -53.82
N LEU A 236 -22.21 -2.46 -53.18
CA LEU A 236 -23.01 -3.54 -53.77
C LEU A 236 -24.23 -3.08 -54.57
N LEU A 237 -24.50 -1.77 -54.64
CA LEU A 237 -25.65 -1.20 -55.35
C LEU A 237 -25.33 -0.49 -56.67
N ALA A 238 -24.08 -0.55 -57.15
CA ALA A 238 -23.66 0.19 -58.35
C ALA A 238 -23.19 -0.72 -59.52
N MET A 239 -23.80 -1.90 -59.67
CA MET A 239 -23.71 -2.69 -60.90
C MET A 239 -25.13 -2.95 -61.43
N GLY A 240 -25.66 -1.99 -62.18
CA GLY A 240 -26.78 -2.29 -63.08
C GLY A 240 -26.29 -3.19 -64.22
N ASP A 241 -27.08 -4.20 -64.57
CA ASP A 241 -27.68 -4.33 -65.90
C ASP A 241 -28.37 -5.70 -66.06
N ASP A 242 -29.61 -5.63 -66.54
CA ASP A 242 -30.27 -6.57 -67.45
C ASP A 242 -30.21 -8.07 -67.16
N VAL A 243 -31.22 -8.58 -66.44
CA VAL A 243 -31.67 -9.97 -66.61
C VAL A 243 -33.05 -9.95 -67.26
N ASP A 244 -33.07 -10.26 -68.56
CA ASP A 244 -34.28 -10.43 -69.38
C ASP A 244 -35.22 -11.49 -68.76
N PRO A 245 -36.46 -11.13 -68.40
CA PRO A 245 -37.45 -12.08 -67.86
C PRO A 245 -37.87 -13.22 -68.80
N SER A 246 -37.44 -13.23 -70.07
CA SER A 246 -37.80 -14.29 -71.03
C SER A 246 -37.12 -15.64 -70.76
N VAL A 247 -35.98 -15.66 -70.05
CA VAL A 247 -35.17 -16.88 -69.82
C VAL A 247 -35.87 -17.87 -68.87
N TYR A 248 -36.73 -17.39 -67.97
CA TYR A 248 -37.38 -18.26 -66.97
C TYR A 248 -38.42 -19.22 -67.58
N ASN A 249 -38.98 -18.87 -68.74
CA ASN A 249 -40.01 -19.69 -69.40
C ASN A 249 -39.45 -20.79 -70.32
N GLU A 250 -38.17 -20.72 -70.68
CA GLU A 250 -37.52 -21.76 -71.50
C GLU A 250 -37.11 -22.97 -70.62
N ILE A 251 -36.76 -22.74 -69.35
CA ILE A 251 -36.30 -23.79 -68.41
C ILE A 251 -37.45 -24.68 -67.93
N LEU A 252 -38.69 -24.17 -67.87
CA LEU A 252 -39.86 -24.92 -67.41
C LEU A 252 -40.57 -25.75 -68.50
N ARG A 253 -40.11 -25.68 -69.76
CA ARG A 253 -40.71 -26.46 -70.87
C ARG A 253 -39.92 -27.71 -71.26
N THR A 254 -38.68 -27.85 -70.83
CA THR A 254 -37.80 -28.99 -71.19
C THR A 254 -37.78 -30.13 -70.16
N GLN A 255 -38.63 -30.08 -69.14
CA GLN A 255 -38.88 -31.20 -68.22
C GLN A 255 -40.32 -31.73 -68.30
N ARG A 256 -40.78 -31.99 -69.53
CA ARG A 256 -41.84 -32.97 -69.82
C ARG A 256 -41.52 -33.73 -71.10
#